data_AF-A0ABD1TJD2-F1
#
_entry.id   AF-A0ABD1TJD2-F1
#
_cell.length_a   1.000
_cell.length_b   1.000
_cell.length_c   1.000
_cell.angle_alpha   90.00
_cell.angle_beta   90.00
_cell.angle_gamma   90.00
#
_symmetry.space_group_name_H-M   'P 1'
#
loop_
_entity.id
_entity.type
_entity.pdbx_description
1 polymer ?
#
loop_
_entity_poly.entity_id
_entity_poly.type
_entity_poly.pdbx_seq_one_letter_code
_entity_poly.pdbx_strand_id
1 'polypeptide(L)'
;MADNRNNDQLPADVVNNLAPMCRPIEVNERDILMGEYMMPLFVENRSNIIYPPYGHDNFQLRPNVINLISNNLPFYGRIDENSHYHIFRFDEYCRNFKYHGVNEEVLKMRLFPHTH
;
A
#
# COMPACT_ATOMS: atom_id res chain seq x y z
N MET A 1 -57.97 -26.39 9.20
CA MET A 1 -56.94 -27.29 9.79
C MET A 1 -55.66 -27.07 8.99
N ALA A 2 -54.50 -26.75 9.56
CA ALA A 2 -54.10 -26.32 10.89
C ALA A 2 -52.73 -25.63 10.72
N ASP A 3 -52.39 -24.74 11.65
CA ASP A 3 -51.06 -24.15 11.83
C ASP A 3 -49.94 -25.21 11.79
N ASN A 4 -48.78 -24.86 11.23
CA ASN A 4 -47.56 -24.94 12.05
C ASN A 4 -46.43 -24.05 11.52
N ARG A 5 -46.11 -23.04 12.32
CA ARG A 5 -44.87 -22.26 12.29
C ARG A 5 -43.80 -23.09 13.01
N ASN A 6 -42.76 -23.51 12.31
CA ASN A 6 -41.47 -23.90 12.90
C ASN A 6 -40.41 -23.32 11.95
N ASN A 7 -39.74 -22.20 12.23
CA ASN A 7 -38.77 -21.95 13.30
C ASN A 7 -37.70 -23.05 13.42
N ASP A 8 -37.01 -23.33 12.32
CA ASP A 8 -35.65 -23.87 12.38
C ASP A 8 -34.67 -22.72 12.64
N GLN A 9 -34.71 -22.25 13.88
CA GLN A 9 -33.66 -21.45 14.50
C GLN A 9 -32.36 -22.25 14.39
N LEU A 10 -31.44 -21.80 13.53
CA LEU A 10 -30.07 -22.33 13.50
C LEU A 10 -29.45 -22.27 14.90
N PRO A 11 -28.71 -23.32 15.32
CA PRO A 11 -28.22 -23.45 16.68
C PRO A 11 -27.36 -22.24 17.07
N ALA A 12 -27.57 -21.76 18.29
CA ALA A 12 -26.97 -20.55 18.86
C ALA A 12 -25.43 -20.52 18.87
N ASP A 13 -24.78 -21.63 18.51
CA ASP A 13 -23.33 -21.79 18.49
C ASP A 13 -22.67 -21.38 17.16
N VAL A 14 -23.44 -21.06 16.11
CA VAL A 14 -22.89 -20.56 14.82
C VAL A 14 -22.85 -19.02 14.76
N VAL A 15 -23.61 -18.32 15.60
CA VAL A 15 -23.69 -16.84 15.60
C VAL A 15 -22.52 -16.19 16.35
N ASN A 16 -21.75 -16.97 17.12
CA ASN A 16 -20.74 -16.44 18.05
C ASN A 16 -19.31 -16.31 17.49
N ASN A 17 -19.08 -16.49 16.18
CA ASN A 17 -17.74 -16.37 15.60
C ASN A 17 -17.54 -15.18 14.65
N LEU A 18 -18.38 -14.14 14.76
CA LEU A 18 -18.03 -12.84 14.20
C LEU A 18 -16.92 -12.25 15.08
N ALA A 19 -15.71 -12.17 14.52
CA ALA A 19 -14.61 -11.34 15.01
C ALA A 19 -15.15 -10.00 15.56
N PRO A 20 -14.53 -9.40 16.60
CA PRO A 20 -15.05 -8.17 17.18
C PRO A 20 -15.13 -7.12 16.07
N MET A 21 -16.34 -6.90 15.56
CA MET A 21 -16.66 -5.76 14.74
C MET A 21 -16.18 -4.56 15.52
N CYS A 22 -15.17 -3.85 15.02
CA CYS A 22 -14.99 -2.44 15.33
C CYS A 22 -16.32 -1.78 14.92
N ARG A 23 -17.24 -1.71 15.87
CA ARG A 23 -18.45 -0.92 15.70
C ARG A 23 -17.96 0.51 15.45
N PRO A 24 -18.50 1.24 14.46
CA PRO A 24 -18.39 2.68 14.50
C PRO A 24 -18.86 3.08 15.90
N ILE A 25 -17.98 3.63 16.72
CA ILE A 25 -18.44 4.25 17.95
C ILE A 25 -19.38 5.34 17.44
N GLU A 26 -20.67 5.28 17.82
CA GLU A 26 -21.57 6.42 17.63
C GLU A 26 -21.07 7.50 18.58
N VAL A 27 -20.00 8.20 18.19
CA VAL A 27 -19.46 9.29 18.96
C VAL A 27 -20.39 10.46 18.72
N ASN A 28 -21.19 10.81 19.72
CA ASN A 28 -21.92 12.07 19.71
C ASN A 28 -20.87 13.18 19.56
N GLU A 29 -20.84 13.86 18.42
CA GLU A 29 -19.80 14.84 18.06
C GLU A 29 -19.64 15.97 19.11
N ARG A 30 -20.65 16.14 19.97
CA ARG A 30 -20.67 17.12 21.07
C ARG A 30 -19.85 16.68 22.29
N ASP A 31 -19.51 15.41 22.40
CA ASP A 31 -18.76 14.83 23.52
C ASP A 31 -17.28 14.59 23.16
N ILE A 32 -16.87 14.93 21.93
CA ILE A 32 -15.48 14.79 21.46
C ILE A 32 -14.67 15.98 21.96
N LEU A 33 -13.63 15.67 22.73
CA LEU A 33 -12.68 16.70 23.14
C LEU A 33 -11.81 17.09 21.94
N MET A 34 -11.43 18.38 21.82
CA MET A 34 -10.57 18.83 20.71
C MET A 34 -9.28 18.01 20.52
N GLY A 35 -8.73 17.45 21.61
CA GLY A 35 -7.56 16.58 21.56
C GLY A 35 -7.79 15.21 20.93
N GLU A 36 -9.03 14.72 20.88
CA GLU A 36 -9.37 13.42 20.32
C GLU A 36 -9.37 13.43 18.77
N TYR A 37 -9.57 14.59 18.14
CA TYR A 37 -9.39 14.75 16.69
C TYR A 37 -7.92 14.63 16.25
N MET A 38 -6.97 14.79 17.17
CA MET A 38 -5.55 14.61 16.88
C MET A 38 -5.11 13.15 16.96
N MET A 39 -5.98 12.26 17.43
CA MET A 39 -5.70 10.84 17.53
C MET A 39 -6.33 10.11 16.34
N PRO A 40 -5.53 9.57 15.39
CA PRO A 40 -6.08 8.86 14.26
C PRO A 40 -6.86 7.65 14.77
N LEU A 41 -8.11 7.52 14.30
CA LEU A 41 -8.93 6.34 14.59
C LEU A 41 -8.15 5.11 14.12
N PHE A 42 -7.93 4.14 15.02
CA PHE A 42 -7.33 2.87 14.64
C PHE A 42 -8.32 2.10 13.77
N VAL A 43 -8.24 2.32 12.46
CA VAL A 43 -8.89 1.48 11.47
C VAL A 43 -7.96 0.29 11.27
N GLU A 44 -8.46 -0.93 11.48
CA GLU A 44 -7.73 -2.14 11.17
C GLU A 44 -7.22 -2.04 9.72
N ASN A 45 -5.89 -2.00 9.54
CA ASN A 45 -5.21 -1.71 8.28
C ASN A 45 -5.52 -2.80 7.24
N ARG A 46 -6.70 -2.75 6.62
CA ARG A 46 -6.92 -3.43 5.36
C ARG A 46 -6.18 -2.61 4.31
N SER A 47 -5.10 -3.17 3.77
CA SER A 47 -4.39 -2.56 2.66
C SER A 47 -5.36 -2.43 1.48
N ASN A 48 -5.96 -1.25 1.32
CA ASN A 48 -6.75 -0.90 0.14
C ASN A 48 -5.85 -0.68 -1.10
N ILE A 49 -4.54 -0.88 -0.94
CA ILE A 49 -3.55 -0.82 -2.01
C ILE A 49 -3.66 -2.13 -2.81
N ILE A 50 -4.43 -2.06 -3.90
CA ILE A 50 -4.39 -3.10 -4.93
C ILE A 50 -3.18 -2.79 -5.80
N TYR A 51 -2.20 -3.68 -5.75
CA TYR A 51 -1.02 -3.55 -6.58
C TYR A 51 -1.38 -3.83 -8.05
N PRO A 52 -1.14 -2.87 -8.97
CA PRO A 52 -1.40 -3.10 -10.38
C PRO A 52 -0.43 -4.15 -10.94
N PRO A 53 -0.83 -4.89 -12.00
CA PRO A 53 0.05 -5.87 -12.63
C PRO A 53 1.36 -5.20 -13.11
N TYR A 54 2.48 -5.69 -12.58
CA TYR A 54 3.82 -5.11 -12.73
C TYR A 54 4.53 -5.51 -14.03
N GLY A 55 3.80 -5.67 -15.13
CA GLY A 55 4.33 -6.20 -16.39
C GLY A 55 4.42 -7.73 -16.39
N HIS A 56 5.51 -8.28 -16.93
CA HIS A 56 5.69 -9.73 -17.10
C HIS A 56 5.89 -10.47 -15.77
N ASP A 57 5.20 -11.60 -15.56
CA ASP A 57 5.17 -12.37 -14.29
C ASP A 57 6.55 -12.77 -13.74
N ASN A 58 7.55 -12.86 -14.62
CA ASN A 58 8.92 -13.27 -14.27
C ASN A 58 9.97 -12.17 -14.47
N PHE A 59 9.57 -10.90 -14.43
CA PHE A 59 10.52 -9.80 -14.56
C PHE A 59 11.51 -9.78 -13.38
N GLN A 60 12.81 -9.82 -13.70
CA GLN A 60 13.90 -9.66 -12.76
C GLN A 60 14.81 -8.51 -13.19
N LEU A 61 15.16 -7.67 -12.22
CA LEU A 61 16.11 -6.59 -12.45
C LEU A 61 17.52 -7.17 -12.50
N ARG A 62 18.30 -6.77 -13.51
CA ARG A 62 19.67 -7.30 -13.67
C ARG A 62 20.57 -6.70 -12.58
N PRO A 63 21.43 -7.48 -11.91
CA PRO A 63 22.35 -6.96 -10.89
C PRO A 63 23.20 -5.79 -11.40
N ASN A 64 23.65 -5.84 -12.66
CA ASN A 64 24.41 -4.76 -13.28
C ASN A 64 23.64 -3.43 -13.34
N VAL A 65 22.31 -3.48 -13.52
CA VAL A 65 21.46 -2.30 -13.55
C VAL A 65 21.32 -1.71 -12.14
N ILE A 66 21.10 -2.57 -11.14
CA ILE A 66 21.07 -2.17 -9.72
C ILE A 66 22.38 -1.48 -9.36
N ASN A 67 23.51 -2.13 -9.64
CA ASN A 67 24.83 -1.57 -9.37
C ASN A 67 25.06 -0.25 -10.10
N LEU A 68 24.60 -0.10 -11.35
CA LEU A 68 24.74 1.16 -12.07
C LEU A 68 23.97 2.29 -11.39
N ILE A 69 22.74 2.03 -10.95
CA ILE A 69 21.89 3.03 -10.29
C ILE A 69 22.47 3.43 -8.94
N SER A 70 22.81 2.46 -8.10
CA SER A 70 23.34 2.73 -6.76
C SER A 70 24.66 3.49 -6.78
N ASN A 71 25.52 3.26 -7.78
CA ASN A 71 26.80 3.95 -7.88
C ASN A 71 26.71 5.34 -8.55
N ASN A 72 25.78 5.56 -9.48
CA ASN A 72 25.73 6.80 -10.28
C ASN A 72 24.65 7.79 -9.82
N LEU A 73 23.66 7.35 -9.04
CA LEU A 73 22.54 8.16 -8.55
C LEU A 73 22.30 8.01 -7.04
N PRO A 74 23.32 8.16 -6.19
CA PRO A 74 23.07 8.18 -4.75
C PRO A 74 22.29 9.42 -4.34
N PHE A 75 21.39 9.25 -3.37
CA PHE A 75 20.63 10.29 -2.71
C PHE A 75 20.43 9.91 -1.25
N TYR A 76 21.18 10.58 -0.37
CA TYR A 76 21.24 10.26 1.05
C TYR A 76 20.28 11.11 1.88
N GLY A 77 19.52 12.02 1.25
CA GLY A 77 18.61 12.94 1.92
C GLY A 77 19.35 14.00 2.75
N ARG A 78 20.56 14.38 2.35
CA ARG A 78 21.33 15.41 3.06
C ARG A 78 20.77 16.80 2.78
N ILE A 79 21.04 17.73 3.68
CA ILE A 79 20.50 19.11 3.59
C ILE A 79 21.05 19.89 2.39
N ASP A 80 22.22 19.50 1.88
CA ASP A 80 22.87 20.05 0.70
C ASP A 80 22.43 19.40 -0.62
N GLU A 81 21.66 18.30 -0.55
CA GLU A 81 21.18 17.60 -1.72
C GLU A 81 19.86 18.19 -2.24
N ASN A 82 19.73 18.27 -3.56
CA ASN A 82 18.52 18.76 -4.22
C ASN A 82 17.63 17.60 -4.67
N SER A 83 16.52 17.37 -3.96
CA SER A 83 15.56 16.29 -4.26
C SER A 83 14.95 16.40 -5.66
N HIS A 84 14.71 17.61 -6.15
CA HIS A 84 14.14 17.82 -7.49
C HIS A 84 15.12 17.38 -8.57
N TYR A 85 16.38 17.77 -8.43
CA TYR A 85 17.45 17.37 -9.36
C TYR A 85 17.72 15.86 -9.30
N HIS A 86 17.60 15.25 -8.12
CA HIS A 86 17.69 13.80 -7.98
C HIS A 86 16.60 13.07 -8.78
N ILE A 87 15.34 13.46 -8.62
CA ILE A 87 14.20 12.87 -9.34
C ILE A 87 14.36 13.06 -10.86
N PHE A 88 14.76 14.26 -11.30
CA PHE A 88 15.01 14.54 -12.72
C PHE A 88 16.07 13.60 -13.31
N ARG A 89 17.24 13.48 -12.66
CA ARG A 89 18.30 12.58 -13.12
C ARG A 89 17.87 11.12 -13.07
N PHE A 90 17.13 10.72 -12.03
CA PHE A 90 16.59 9.37 -11.91
C PHE A 90 15.70 9.00 -13.10
N ASP A 91 14.79 9.90 -13.51
CA ASP A 91 13.92 9.70 -14.67
C ASP A 91 14.74 9.55 -15.96
N GLU A 92 15.72 10.43 -16.18
CA GLU A 92 16.62 10.34 -17.34
C GLU A 92 17.39 9.02 -17.39
N TYR A 93 17.92 8.56 -16.25
CA TYR A 93 18.63 7.28 -16.18
C TYR A 93 17.71 6.09 -16.43
N CYS A 94 16.51 6.07 -15.85
CA CYS A 94 15.54 4.99 -16.03
C CYS A 94 15.16 4.80 -17.51
N ARG A 95 15.09 5.88 -18.29
CA ARG A 95 14.77 5.84 -19.72
C ARG A 95 15.78 5.05 -20.56
N ASN A 96 17.03 4.89 -20.07
CA ASN A 96 18.07 4.12 -20.76
C ASN A 96 17.87 2.60 -20.65
N PHE A 97 17.03 2.14 -19.72
CA PHE A 97 16.76 0.73 -19.53
C PHE A 97 15.43 0.35 -20.18
N LYS A 98 15.45 -0.69 -21.00
CA LYS A 98 14.25 -1.24 -21.64
C LYS A 98 14.18 -2.74 -21.40
N TYR A 99 13.02 -3.19 -20.98
CA TYR A 99 12.71 -4.59 -20.71
C TYR A 99 11.45 -4.96 -21.49
N HIS A 100 11.50 -6.07 -22.20
CA HIS A 100 10.37 -6.52 -23.01
C HIS A 100 9.16 -6.86 -22.11
N GLY A 101 7.99 -6.31 -22.43
CA GLY A 101 6.77 -6.55 -21.66
C GLY A 101 6.72 -5.92 -20.27
N VAL A 102 7.62 -4.97 -19.96
CA VAL A 102 7.65 -4.24 -18.69
C VAL A 102 7.45 -2.76 -18.95
N ASN A 103 6.49 -2.16 -18.27
CA ASN A 103 6.25 -0.72 -18.33
C ASN A 103 7.42 0.04 -17.66
N GLU A 104 7.79 1.18 -18.22
CA GLU A 104 8.81 2.07 -17.66
C GLU A 104 8.50 2.49 -16.22
N GLU A 105 7.23 2.70 -15.88
CA GLU A 105 6.82 3.05 -14.52
C GLU A 105 7.10 1.92 -13.53
N VAL A 106 6.96 0.66 -13.95
CA VAL A 106 7.35 -0.49 -13.11
C VAL A 106 8.85 -0.50 -12.88
N LEU A 107 9.62 -0.19 -13.93
CA LEU A 107 11.06 -0.14 -13.86
C LEU A 107 11.52 0.96 -12.91
N LYS A 108 10.92 2.16 -13.00
CA LYS A 108 11.13 3.26 -12.04
C LYS A 108 10.79 2.82 -10.63
N MET A 109 9.61 2.25 -10.39
CA MET A 109 9.22 1.77 -9.04
C MET A 109 10.19 0.74 -8.46
N ARG A 110 10.72 -0.17 -9.28
CA ARG A 110 11.71 -1.16 -8.81
C ARG A 110 13.12 -0.59 -8.65
N LEU A 111 13.48 0.46 -9.39
CA LEU A 111 14.80 1.06 -9.32
C LEU A 111 14.94 2.14 -8.25
N PHE A 112 13.85 2.82 -7.91
CA PHE A 112 13.83 3.88 -6.93
C PHE A 112 14.40 3.46 -5.56
N PRO A 113 14.11 2.25 -5.03
CA PRO A 113 14.73 1.79 -3.79
C PRO A 113 16.23 1.52 -3.89
N HIS A 114 16.88 1.66 -5.05
CA HIS A 114 18.31 1.41 -5.21
C HIS A 114 19.13 2.70 -5.35
N THR A 115 18.52 3.87 -5.16
CA THR A 115 19.19 5.17 -5.23
C THR A 115 19.63 5.75 -3.89
N HIS A 116 19.53 5.01 -2.79
CA HIS A 116 19.91 5.46 -1.44
C HIS A 116 21.21 4.83 -0.92
#